data_AF-A0A7W1CHD2-F1
#
_entry.id   AF-A0A7W1CHD2-F1
#
_cell.length_a   1.000
_cell.length_b   1.000
_cell.length_c   1.000
_cell.angle_alpha   90.00
_cell.angle_beta   90.00
_cell.angle_gamma   90.00
#
_symmetry.space_group_name_H-M   'P 1'
#
loop_
_entity.id
_entity.type
_entity.pdbx_description
1 polymer ?
#
loop_
_entity_poly.entity_id
_entity_poly.type
_entity_poly.pdbx_seq_one_letter_code
_entity_poly.pdbx_strand_id
1 'polypeptide(L)'
;MQSLTVRYETKQEETAFKQKWETFNKSKNRLAELEVQKSSAKVQLASTEALIEANRLKGEELRQKKENTQTIINTAQDMKKQSKEMSDQADILASQALMLKNEGRALAEKAATLREQGQQHIQQAQAGREQKAKAMLEKLEKCISVLKSKLESVSKLNDSPENKALLEHSNKLILWGEELKPEIQPTRVGLESVLPKLQKFCLEYNGLVAKIGKL
;
A
#
# COMPACT_ATOMS: atom_id res chain seq x y z
N MET A 1 -26.20 21.37 140.21
CA MET A 1 -26.18 22.19 138.98
C MET A 1 -25.13 21.75 137.96
N GLN A 2 -23.98 21.19 138.36
CA GLN A 2 -22.93 20.75 137.40
C GLN A 2 -23.33 19.61 136.43
N SER A 3 -24.33 18.77 136.75
CA SER A 3 -24.70 17.64 135.88
C SER A 3 -25.63 17.99 134.70
N LEU A 4 -26.22 19.19 134.68
CA LEU A 4 -27.09 19.65 133.58
C LEU A 4 -26.29 20.35 132.47
N THR A 5 -25.24 21.08 132.84
CA THR A 5 -24.31 21.73 131.89
C THR A 5 -23.54 20.71 131.06
N VAL A 6 -23.00 19.67 131.71
CA VAL A 6 -22.29 18.56 131.02
C VAL A 6 -23.21 17.81 130.06
N ARG A 7 -24.51 17.66 130.38
CA ARG A 7 -25.52 17.03 129.49
C ARG A 7 -25.92 17.93 128.31
N TYR A 8 -25.82 19.25 128.45
CA TYR A 8 -26.15 20.19 127.37
C TYR A 8 -25.00 20.31 126.37
N GLU A 9 -23.75 20.36 126.88
CA GLU A 9 -22.53 20.37 126.06
C GLU A 9 -22.39 19.06 125.27
N THR A 10 -22.61 17.90 125.89
CA THR A 10 -22.62 16.60 125.17
C THR A 10 -23.69 16.52 124.08
N LYS A 11 -24.89 17.09 124.28
CA LYS A 11 -25.92 17.15 123.23
C LYS A 11 -25.54 18.07 122.07
N GLN A 12 -24.88 19.20 122.33
CA GLN A 12 -24.37 20.07 121.27
C GLN A 12 -23.24 19.40 120.49
N GLU A 13 -22.33 18.71 121.17
CA GLU A 13 -21.25 17.95 120.55
C GLU A 13 -21.77 16.77 119.70
N GLU A 14 -22.77 16.03 120.18
CA GLU A 14 -23.45 14.99 119.39
C GLU A 14 -24.12 15.55 118.13
N THR A 15 -24.74 16.73 118.24
CA THR A 15 -25.40 17.39 117.10
C THR A 15 -24.36 17.88 116.09
N ALA A 16 -23.26 18.47 116.55
CA ALA A 16 -22.14 18.90 115.70
C ALA A 16 -21.44 17.70 115.03
N PHE A 17 -21.28 16.59 115.75
CA PHE A 17 -20.73 15.35 115.19
C PHE A 17 -21.66 14.78 114.10
N LYS A 18 -22.97 14.71 114.35
CA LYS A 18 -23.96 14.26 113.35
C LYS A 18 -23.91 15.12 112.09
N GLN A 19 -23.87 16.45 112.22
CA GLN A 19 -23.77 17.35 111.07
C GLN A 19 -22.45 17.17 110.29
N LYS A 20 -21.32 17.01 111.00
CA LYS A 20 -20.02 16.73 110.36
C LYS A 20 -20.03 15.37 109.66
N TRP A 21 -20.62 14.34 110.27
CA TRP A 21 -20.75 13.00 109.70
C TRP A 21 -21.64 12.98 108.45
N GLU A 22 -22.77 13.68 108.48
CA GLU A 22 -23.64 13.86 107.31
C GLU A 22 -22.91 14.60 106.18
N THR A 23 -22.16 15.65 106.52
CA THR A 23 -21.35 16.40 105.54
C THR A 23 -20.26 15.52 104.94
N PHE A 24 -19.57 14.72 105.75
CA PHE A 24 -18.57 13.76 105.29
C PHE A 24 -19.18 12.72 104.34
N ASN A 25 -20.34 12.15 104.68
CA ASN A 25 -21.02 11.19 103.81
C ASN A 25 -21.50 11.81 102.50
N LYS A 26 -22.00 13.05 102.52
CA LYS A 26 -22.34 13.81 101.30
C LYS A 26 -21.11 14.03 100.42
N SER A 27 -19.98 14.43 101.00
CA SER A 27 -18.72 14.60 100.27
C SER A 27 -18.19 13.28 99.70
N LYS A 28 -18.29 12.17 100.44
CA LYS A 28 -17.92 10.83 99.97
C LYS A 28 -18.78 10.38 98.78
N ASN A 29 -20.09 10.56 98.86
CA ASN A 29 -21.01 10.24 97.76
C ASN A 29 -20.73 11.12 96.54
N ARG A 30 -20.47 12.41 96.75
CA ARG A 30 -20.10 13.32 95.67
C ARG A 30 -18.79 12.93 94.98
N LEU A 31 -17.80 12.46 95.72
CA LEU A 31 -16.55 11.96 95.15
C LEU A 31 -16.79 10.72 94.27
N ALA A 32 -17.60 9.77 94.75
CA ALA A 32 -17.97 8.58 93.97
C ALA A 32 -18.74 8.94 92.68
N GLU A 33 -19.67 9.90 92.74
CA GLU A 33 -20.36 10.43 91.55
C GLU A 33 -19.38 11.04 90.55
N LEU A 34 -18.42 11.84 91.02
CA LEU A 34 -17.41 12.47 90.17
C LEU A 34 -16.47 11.43 89.54
N GLU A 35 -16.14 10.36 90.24
CA GLU A 35 -15.35 9.24 89.66
C GLU A 35 -16.10 8.51 88.55
N VAL A 36 -17.41 8.28 88.74
CA VAL A 36 -18.29 7.72 87.69
C VAL A 36 -18.39 8.67 86.50
N GLN A 37 -18.60 9.97 86.73
CA GLN A 37 -18.66 10.98 85.67
C GLN A 37 -17.34 11.08 84.91
N LYS A 38 -16.20 11.07 85.60
CA LYS A 38 -14.86 11.06 84.99
C LYS A 38 -14.66 9.84 84.11
N SER A 39 -15.10 8.67 84.58
CA SER A 39 -15.00 7.42 83.82
C SER A 39 -15.90 7.45 82.58
N SER A 40 -17.13 7.95 82.72
CA SER A 40 -18.06 8.15 81.60
C SER A 40 -17.51 9.13 80.55
N ALA A 41 -16.96 10.27 80.99
CA ALA A 41 -16.34 11.26 80.12
C ALA A 41 -15.13 10.69 79.35
N LYS A 42 -14.30 9.86 79.99
CA LYS A 42 -13.19 9.17 79.30
C LYS A 42 -13.68 8.24 78.20
N VAL A 43 -14.74 7.47 78.45
CA VAL A 43 -15.34 6.58 77.45
C VAL A 43 -15.92 7.39 76.28
N GLN A 44 -16.60 8.49 76.57
CA GLN A 44 -17.14 9.39 75.54
C GLN A 44 -16.03 10.04 74.69
N LEU A 45 -14.93 10.45 75.32
CA LEU A 45 -13.76 10.99 74.61
C LEU A 45 -13.16 9.94 73.66
N ALA A 46 -12.89 8.74 74.16
CA ALA A 46 -12.36 7.65 73.34
C ALA A 46 -13.29 7.28 72.17
N SER A 47 -14.61 7.27 72.41
CA SER A 47 -15.59 7.04 71.35
C SER A 47 -15.59 8.17 70.30
N THR A 48 -15.40 9.42 70.72
CA THR A 48 -15.35 10.56 69.81
C THR A 48 -14.07 10.55 68.99
N GLU A 49 -12.93 10.25 69.60
CA GLU A 49 -11.64 10.08 68.91
C GLU A 49 -11.71 8.96 67.86
N ALA A 50 -12.32 7.82 68.19
CA ALA A 50 -12.53 6.73 67.24
C ALA A 50 -13.40 7.15 66.04
N LEU A 51 -14.45 7.95 66.27
CA LEU A 51 -15.29 8.48 65.20
C LEU A 51 -14.55 9.51 64.31
N ILE A 52 -13.72 10.37 64.90
CA ILE A 52 -12.88 11.31 64.14
C ILE A 52 -11.93 10.53 63.23
N GLU A 53 -11.27 9.51 63.76
CA GLU A 53 -10.32 8.70 63.00
C GLU A 53 -11.00 7.89 61.88
N ALA A 54 -12.17 7.30 62.16
CA ALA A 54 -12.96 6.62 61.13
C ALA A 54 -13.39 7.56 59.99
N ASN A 55 -13.79 8.80 60.33
CA ASN A 55 -14.14 9.81 59.34
C ASN A 55 -12.92 10.28 58.54
N ARG A 56 -11.74 10.39 59.16
CA ARG A 56 -10.47 10.72 58.49
C ARG A 56 -10.14 9.67 57.44
N LEU A 57 -10.14 8.39 57.81
CA LEU A 57 -9.88 7.26 56.91
C LEU A 57 -10.87 7.23 55.75
N LYS A 58 -12.17 7.39 56.03
CA LYS A 58 -13.21 7.47 54.98
C LYS A 58 -12.99 8.65 54.02
N GLY A 59 -12.52 9.79 54.52
CA GLY A 59 -12.14 10.94 53.71
C GLY A 59 -10.97 10.63 52.76
N GLU A 60 -9.98 9.88 53.22
CA GLU A 60 -8.83 9.43 52.42
C GLU A 60 -9.26 8.44 51.34
N GLU A 61 -10.09 7.46 51.69
CA GLU A 61 -10.66 6.51 50.72
C GLU A 61 -11.44 7.23 49.61
N LEU A 62 -12.26 8.23 49.97
CA LEU A 62 -13.00 9.02 49.00
C LEU A 62 -12.08 9.85 48.10
N ARG A 63 -10.99 10.41 48.63
CA ARG A 63 -9.98 11.13 47.85
C ARG A 63 -9.30 10.19 46.85
N GLN A 64 -8.85 9.03 47.30
CA GLN A 64 -8.24 8.02 46.43
C GLN A 64 -9.22 7.55 45.34
N LYS A 65 -10.49 7.32 45.70
CA LYS A 65 -11.52 6.93 44.73
C LYS A 65 -11.75 8.02 43.69
N LYS A 66 -11.73 9.30 44.09
CA LYS A 66 -11.84 10.44 43.17
C LYS A 66 -10.66 10.48 42.19
N GLU A 67 -9.44 10.31 42.69
CA GLU A 67 -8.23 10.27 41.86
C GLU A 67 -8.27 9.12 40.86
N ASN A 68 -8.61 7.90 41.33
CA ASN A 68 -8.77 6.74 40.45
C ASN A 68 -9.85 6.96 39.38
N THR A 69 -10.98 7.58 39.76
CA THR A 69 -12.05 7.92 38.81
C THR A 69 -11.55 8.90 37.75
N GLN A 70 -10.77 9.92 38.15
CA GLN A 70 -10.22 10.88 37.20
C GLN A 70 -9.22 10.22 36.24
N THR A 71 -8.37 9.32 36.73
CA THR A 71 -7.46 8.54 35.89
C THR A 71 -8.23 7.72 34.86
N ILE A 72 -9.29 7.02 35.28
CA ILE A 72 -10.14 6.23 34.36
C ILE A 72 -10.78 7.12 33.30
N ILE A 73 -11.28 8.31 33.67
CA ILE A 73 -11.86 9.27 32.71
C ILE A 73 -10.83 9.70 31.68
N ASN A 74 -9.62 10.05 32.12
CA ASN A 74 -8.55 10.48 31.23
C ASN A 74 -8.17 9.34 30.27
N THR A 75 -7.99 8.12 30.78
CA THR A 75 -7.71 6.93 29.96
C THR A 75 -8.81 6.68 28.93
N ALA A 76 -10.08 6.78 29.31
CA ALA A 76 -11.20 6.61 28.38
C ALA A 76 -11.22 7.68 27.28
N GLN A 77 -10.85 8.93 27.61
CA GLN A 77 -10.72 10.01 26.62
C GLN A 77 -9.57 9.76 25.64
N ASP A 78 -8.41 9.30 26.14
CA ASP A 78 -7.26 8.95 25.32
C ASP A 78 -7.59 7.79 24.38
N MET A 79 -8.25 6.74 24.89
CA MET A 79 -8.71 5.61 24.07
C MET A 79 -9.69 6.05 22.99
N LYS A 80 -10.61 6.98 23.29
CA LYS A 80 -11.53 7.53 22.29
C LYS A 80 -10.77 8.27 21.18
N LYS A 81 -9.74 9.03 21.54
CA LYS A 81 -8.89 9.73 20.57
C LYS A 81 -8.13 8.74 19.68
N GLN A 82 -7.48 7.74 20.28
CA GLN A 82 -6.78 6.69 19.53
C GLN A 82 -7.72 5.90 18.61
N SER A 83 -8.92 5.57 19.07
CA SER A 83 -9.92 4.89 18.24
C SER A 83 -10.30 5.71 17.01
N LYS A 84 -10.41 7.05 17.15
CA LYS A 84 -10.68 7.93 16.01
C LYS A 84 -9.49 7.98 15.05
N GLU A 85 -8.28 8.15 15.57
CA GLU A 85 -7.06 8.16 14.75
C GLU A 85 -6.88 6.86 13.96
N MET A 86 -7.17 5.72 14.57
CA MET A 86 -7.16 4.42 13.87
C MET A 86 -8.23 4.34 12.77
N SER A 87 -9.42 4.88 13.01
CA SER A 87 -10.48 4.95 11.98
C SER A 87 -10.03 5.81 10.80
N ASP A 88 -9.46 6.98 11.08
CA ASP A 88 -8.97 7.90 10.04
C ASP A 88 -7.83 7.24 9.22
N GLN A 89 -6.94 6.48 9.88
CA GLN A 89 -5.90 5.71 9.21
C GLN A 89 -6.47 4.59 8.33
N ALA A 90 -7.52 3.89 8.77
CA ALA A 90 -8.17 2.86 7.98
C ALA A 90 -8.78 3.44 6.68
N ASP A 91 -9.42 4.61 6.76
CA ASP A 91 -9.99 5.30 5.60
C ASP A 91 -8.91 5.76 4.60
N ILE A 92 -7.76 6.24 5.11
CA ILE A 92 -6.59 6.57 4.28
C ILE A 92 -6.08 5.33 3.55
N LEU A 93 -5.89 4.22 4.27
CA LEU A 93 -5.41 2.96 3.68
C LEU A 93 -6.39 2.41 2.63
N ALA A 94 -7.70 2.48 2.89
CA ALA A 94 -8.72 2.09 1.91
C ALA A 94 -8.64 2.94 0.63
N SER A 95 -8.42 4.24 0.79
CA SER A 95 -8.26 5.17 -0.34
C SER A 95 -7.00 4.87 -1.15
N GLN A 96 -5.87 4.58 -0.49
CA GLN A 96 -4.62 4.19 -1.14
C GLN A 96 -4.77 2.86 -1.90
N ALA A 97 -5.44 1.88 -1.31
CA ALA A 97 -5.70 0.60 -1.97
C ALA A 97 -6.55 0.77 -3.24
N LEU A 98 -7.56 1.64 -3.22
CA LEU A 98 -8.37 1.96 -4.39
C LEU A 98 -7.55 2.65 -5.49
N MET A 99 -6.68 3.59 -5.11
CA MET A 99 -5.77 4.27 -6.04
C MET A 99 -4.86 3.27 -6.76
N LEU A 100 -4.18 2.41 -6.01
CA LEU A 100 -3.29 1.38 -6.57
C LEU A 100 -4.03 0.40 -7.49
N LYS A 101 -5.26 0.02 -7.13
CA LYS A 101 -6.12 -0.81 -8.00
C LYS A 101 -6.41 -0.11 -9.33
N ASN A 102 -6.72 1.18 -9.30
CA ASN A 102 -7.00 1.97 -10.49
C ASN A 102 -5.75 2.15 -11.37
N GLU A 103 -4.59 2.40 -10.77
CA GLU A 103 -3.30 2.46 -11.48
C GLU A 103 -2.98 1.12 -12.16
N GLY A 104 -3.15 0.01 -11.45
CA GLY A 104 -2.96 -1.33 -12.01
C GLY A 104 -3.87 -1.59 -13.22
N ARG A 105 -5.14 -1.17 -13.15
CA ARG A 105 -6.07 -1.27 -14.29
C ARG A 105 -5.61 -0.42 -15.48
N ALA A 106 -5.23 0.83 -15.25
CA ALA A 106 -4.76 1.73 -16.30
C ALA A 106 -3.48 1.21 -16.99
N LEU A 107 -2.56 0.62 -16.21
CA LEU A 107 -1.36 -0.01 -16.75
C LEU A 107 -1.70 -1.24 -17.61
N ALA A 108 -2.65 -2.08 -17.18
CA ALA A 108 -3.10 -3.23 -17.96
C ALA A 108 -3.73 -2.81 -19.29
N GLU A 109 -4.58 -1.78 -19.29
CA GLU A 109 -5.19 -1.21 -20.51
C GLU A 109 -4.12 -0.64 -21.46
N LYS A 110 -3.14 0.08 -20.92
CA LYS A 110 -2.02 0.61 -21.71
C LYS A 110 -1.18 -0.51 -22.32
N ALA A 111 -0.90 -1.57 -21.57
CA ALA A 111 -0.14 -2.73 -22.06
C ALA A 111 -0.91 -3.46 -23.18
N ALA A 112 -2.23 -3.64 -23.03
CA ALA A 112 -3.08 -4.23 -24.06
C ALA A 112 -3.06 -3.39 -25.35
N THR A 113 -3.21 -2.07 -25.22
CA THR A 113 -3.16 -1.12 -26.35
C THR A 113 -1.83 -1.19 -27.08
N LEU A 114 -0.71 -1.16 -26.34
CA LEU A 114 0.64 -1.24 -26.92
C LEU A 114 0.87 -2.58 -27.63
N ARG A 115 0.34 -3.68 -27.08
CA ARG A 115 0.43 -5.00 -27.71
C ARG A 115 -0.32 -5.02 -29.04
N GLU A 116 -1.54 -4.48 -29.07
CA GLU A 116 -2.33 -4.38 -30.30
C GLU A 116 -1.63 -3.53 -31.36
N GLN A 117 -1.16 -2.34 -30.98
CA GLN A 117 -0.41 -1.46 -31.88
C GLN A 117 0.86 -2.13 -32.42
N GLY A 118 1.63 -2.80 -31.55
CA GLY A 118 2.80 -3.57 -31.95
C GLY A 118 2.47 -4.66 -32.96
N GLN A 119 1.37 -5.41 -32.73
CA GLN A 119 0.91 -6.45 -33.65
C GLN A 119 0.47 -5.88 -34.99
N GLN A 120 -0.27 -4.77 -35.01
CA GLN A 120 -0.66 -4.07 -36.23
C GLN A 120 0.56 -3.59 -37.02
N HIS A 121 1.58 -3.02 -36.35
CA HIS A 121 2.82 -2.61 -37.02
C HIS A 121 3.59 -3.79 -37.62
N ILE A 122 3.64 -4.94 -36.92
CA ILE A 122 4.27 -6.16 -37.47
C ILE A 122 3.53 -6.63 -38.72
N GLN A 123 2.20 -6.67 -38.68
CA GLN A 123 1.37 -7.08 -39.81
C GLN A 123 1.54 -6.13 -41.00
N GLN A 124 1.50 -4.81 -40.77
CA GLN A 124 1.74 -3.80 -41.80
C GLN A 124 3.14 -3.95 -42.42
N ALA A 125 4.16 -4.17 -41.59
CA ALA A 125 5.53 -4.37 -42.07
C ALA A 125 5.71 -5.69 -42.84
N GLN A 126 4.97 -6.75 -42.49
CA GLN A 126 4.93 -8.00 -43.26
C GLN A 126 4.23 -7.79 -44.60
N ALA A 127 3.03 -7.23 -44.61
CA ALA A 127 2.27 -6.92 -45.83
C ALA A 127 3.07 -6.01 -46.78
N GLY A 128 3.75 -4.98 -46.25
CA GLY A 128 4.61 -4.11 -47.05
C GLY A 128 5.82 -4.84 -47.66
N ARG A 129 6.39 -5.83 -46.96
CA ARG A 129 7.46 -6.69 -47.51
C ARG A 129 6.94 -7.63 -48.60
N GLU A 130 5.78 -8.23 -48.39
CA GLU A 130 5.11 -9.09 -49.37
C GLU A 130 4.79 -8.34 -50.66
N GLN A 131 4.20 -7.15 -50.56
CA GLN A 131 3.90 -6.30 -51.71
C GLN A 131 5.18 -5.91 -52.48
N LYS A 132 6.26 -5.55 -51.76
CA LYS A 132 7.55 -5.23 -52.38
C LYS A 132 8.16 -6.45 -53.09
N ALA A 133 8.13 -7.62 -52.47
CA ALA A 133 8.60 -8.87 -53.08
C ALA A 133 7.84 -9.19 -54.36
N LYS A 134 6.50 -9.12 -54.31
CA LYS A 134 5.62 -9.33 -55.47
C LYS A 134 5.94 -8.37 -56.61
N ALA A 135 6.08 -7.08 -56.32
CA ALA A 135 6.42 -6.09 -57.34
C ALA A 135 7.82 -6.31 -57.97
N MET A 136 8.80 -6.80 -57.20
CA MET A 136 10.11 -7.18 -57.75
C MET A 136 10.03 -8.41 -58.64
N LEU A 137 9.28 -9.43 -58.22
CA LEU A 137 9.03 -10.65 -59.00
C LEU A 137 8.38 -10.32 -60.35
N GLU A 138 7.30 -9.54 -60.34
CA GLU A 138 6.59 -9.13 -61.57
C GLU A 138 7.53 -8.39 -62.55
N LYS A 139 8.40 -7.50 -62.03
CA LYS A 139 9.40 -6.81 -62.85
C LYS A 139 10.43 -7.76 -63.44
N LEU A 140 10.95 -8.69 -62.63
CA LEU A 140 11.92 -9.68 -63.06
C LEU A 140 11.34 -10.60 -64.15
N GLU A 141 10.11 -11.09 -63.97
CA GLU A 141 9.39 -11.90 -64.95
C GLU A 141 9.20 -11.17 -66.27
N LYS A 142 8.84 -9.89 -66.23
CA LYS A 142 8.73 -9.06 -67.43
C LYS A 142 10.08 -8.94 -68.15
N CYS A 143 11.17 -8.69 -67.43
CA CYS A 143 12.51 -8.64 -68.03
C CYS A 143 12.90 -9.97 -68.69
N ILE A 144 12.65 -11.10 -68.01
CA ILE A 144 12.92 -12.44 -68.56
C ILE A 144 12.08 -12.68 -69.82
N SER A 145 10.79 -12.31 -69.82
CA SER A 145 9.92 -12.45 -70.99
C SER A 145 10.40 -11.62 -72.18
N VAL A 146 10.85 -10.39 -71.94
CA VAL A 146 11.42 -9.52 -72.99
C VAL A 146 12.70 -10.12 -73.55
N LEU A 147 13.59 -10.64 -72.69
CA LEU A 147 14.80 -11.33 -73.14
C LEU A 147 14.47 -12.56 -73.98
N LYS A 148 13.52 -13.40 -73.56
CA LYS A 148 13.09 -14.59 -74.32
C LYS A 148 12.60 -14.21 -75.73
N SER A 149 11.76 -13.18 -75.83
CA SER A 149 11.25 -12.69 -77.13
C SER A 149 12.36 -12.12 -78.02
N LYS A 150 13.30 -11.35 -77.44
CA LYS A 150 14.46 -10.82 -78.16
C LYS A 150 15.42 -11.92 -78.60
N LEU A 151 15.67 -12.91 -77.76
CA LEU A 151 16.48 -14.10 -78.06
C LEU A 151 15.92 -14.84 -79.29
N GLU A 152 14.60 -15.06 -79.32
CA GLU A 152 13.93 -15.71 -80.46
C GLU A 152 14.04 -14.89 -81.75
N SER A 153 14.08 -13.56 -81.65
CA SER A 153 14.31 -12.68 -82.79
C SER A 153 15.75 -12.76 -83.30
N VAL A 154 16.73 -12.77 -82.39
CA VAL A 154 18.16 -12.89 -82.74
C VAL A 154 18.49 -14.27 -83.31
N SER A 155 17.82 -15.34 -82.86
CA SER A 155 18.04 -16.69 -83.40
C SER A 155 17.58 -16.86 -84.85
N LYS A 156 16.80 -15.90 -85.36
CA LYS A 156 16.37 -15.85 -86.77
C LYS A 156 17.33 -15.05 -87.66
N LEU A 157 18.34 -14.40 -87.08
CA LEU A 157 19.39 -13.66 -87.80
C LEU A 157 20.53 -14.62 -88.18
N ASN A 158 21.39 -14.20 -89.11
CA ASN A 158 22.47 -15.04 -89.64
C ASN A 158 23.40 -15.59 -88.54
N ASP A 159 24.07 -16.70 -88.84
CA ASP A 159 24.88 -17.49 -87.92
C ASP A 159 26.27 -16.87 -87.60
N SER A 160 26.32 -15.54 -87.45
CA SER A 160 27.51 -14.76 -87.09
C SER A 160 28.01 -15.17 -85.69
N PRO A 161 29.34 -15.22 -85.48
CA PRO A 161 29.93 -15.39 -84.16
C PRO A 161 29.38 -14.40 -83.12
N GLU A 162 29.06 -13.17 -83.52
CA GLU A 162 28.50 -12.14 -82.63
C GLU A 162 27.07 -12.47 -82.20
N ASN A 163 26.25 -12.97 -83.12
CA ASN A 163 24.89 -13.40 -82.82
C ASN A 163 24.89 -14.63 -81.90
N LYS A 164 25.79 -15.59 -82.13
CA LYS A 164 25.97 -16.76 -81.23
C LYS A 164 26.36 -16.34 -79.81
N ALA A 165 27.29 -15.40 -79.66
CA ALA A 165 27.69 -14.89 -78.36
C ALA A 165 26.53 -14.16 -77.64
N LEU A 166 25.70 -13.39 -78.37
CA LEU A 166 24.52 -12.73 -77.81
C LEU A 166 23.43 -13.72 -77.38
N LEU A 167 23.23 -14.79 -78.16
CA LEU A 167 22.29 -15.87 -77.82
C LEU A 167 22.73 -16.60 -76.54
N GLU A 168 24.01 -16.96 -76.44
CA GLU A 168 24.56 -17.65 -75.27
C GLU A 168 24.47 -16.76 -74.01
N HIS A 169 24.83 -15.49 -74.12
CA HIS A 169 24.73 -14.54 -73.00
C HIS A 169 23.28 -14.34 -72.56
N SER A 170 22.35 -14.19 -73.51
CA SER A 170 20.92 -14.05 -73.22
C SER A 170 20.35 -15.28 -72.50
N ASN A 171 20.74 -16.49 -72.91
CA ASN A 171 20.34 -17.72 -72.23
C ASN A 171 20.87 -17.79 -70.79
N LYS A 172 22.14 -17.45 -70.56
CA LYS A 172 22.73 -17.38 -69.21
C LYS A 172 21.98 -16.38 -68.32
N LEU A 173 21.66 -15.21 -68.86
CA LEU A 173 20.94 -14.19 -68.12
C LEU A 173 19.49 -14.61 -67.81
N ILE A 174 18.80 -15.26 -68.74
CA ILE A 174 17.45 -15.81 -68.50
C ILE A 174 17.47 -16.84 -67.37
N LEU A 175 18.41 -17.79 -67.41
CA LEU A 175 18.55 -18.82 -66.37
C LEU A 175 18.82 -18.20 -65.00
N TRP A 176 19.75 -17.24 -64.93
CA TRP A 176 20.03 -16.53 -63.69
C TRP A 176 18.80 -15.77 -63.16
N GLY A 177 18.01 -15.17 -64.05
CA GLY A 177 16.74 -14.54 -63.67
C GLY A 177 15.73 -15.53 -63.09
N GLU A 178 15.59 -16.73 -63.66
CA GLU A 178 14.71 -17.78 -63.12
C GLU A 178 15.20 -18.30 -61.75
N GLU A 179 16.52 -18.40 -61.55
CA GLU A 179 17.14 -18.78 -60.27
C GLU A 179 16.94 -17.72 -59.16
N LEU A 180 16.83 -16.44 -59.52
CA LEU A 180 16.59 -15.36 -58.57
C LEU A 180 15.14 -15.33 -58.05
N LYS A 181 14.16 -15.86 -58.78
CA LYS A 181 12.74 -15.86 -58.37
C LYS A 181 12.51 -16.45 -56.97
N PRO A 182 12.95 -17.68 -56.65
CA PRO A 182 12.73 -18.27 -55.33
C PRO A 182 13.47 -17.53 -54.21
N GLU A 183 14.50 -16.73 -54.52
CA GLU A 183 15.20 -15.91 -53.53
C GLU A 183 14.39 -14.64 -53.15
N ILE A 184 13.55 -14.12 -54.05
CA ILE A 184 12.69 -12.95 -53.82
C ILE A 184 11.44 -13.39 -53.05
N GLN A 185 11.64 -13.93 -51.85
CA GLN A 185 10.56 -14.27 -50.93
C GLN A 185 10.48 -13.27 -49.77
N PRO A 186 9.28 -12.99 -49.26
CA PRO A 186 9.07 -12.12 -48.11
C PRO A 186 9.48 -12.85 -46.82
N THR A 187 10.78 -13.04 -46.63
CA THR A 187 11.34 -13.65 -45.42
C THR A 187 11.87 -12.59 -44.45
N ARG A 188 12.15 -13.03 -43.21
CA ARG A 188 12.61 -12.17 -42.11
C ARG A 188 14.02 -11.58 -42.35
N VAL A 189 14.86 -12.28 -43.13
CA VAL A 189 16.26 -11.89 -43.47
C VAL A 189 16.31 -11.02 -44.74
N GLY A 190 15.17 -10.85 -45.42
CA GLY A 190 14.91 -9.70 -46.26
C GLY A 190 15.40 -9.82 -47.70
N LEU A 191 14.55 -9.29 -48.57
CA LEU A 191 14.86 -8.81 -49.93
C LEU A 191 16.22 -8.08 -50.02
N GLU A 192 16.70 -7.51 -48.91
CA GLU A 192 18.00 -6.85 -48.80
C GLU A 192 19.18 -7.74 -49.20
N SER A 193 19.13 -9.03 -48.91
CA SER A 193 20.17 -9.98 -49.34
C SER A 193 20.18 -10.23 -50.86
N VAL A 194 19.03 -10.02 -51.52
CA VAL A 194 18.83 -10.28 -52.96
C VAL A 194 18.98 -8.99 -53.78
N LEU A 195 18.84 -7.82 -53.15
CA LEU A 195 18.98 -6.51 -53.81
C LEU A 195 20.28 -6.34 -54.62
N PRO A 196 21.48 -6.69 -54.10
CA PRO A 196 22.71 -6.56 -54.88
C PRO A 196 22.73 -7.47 -56.12
N LYS A 197 22.18 -8.69 -56.00
CA LYS A 197 22.07 -9.63 -57.13
C LYS A 197 21.13 -9.09 -58.19
N LEU A 198 19.98 -8.53 -57.79
CA LEU A 198 19.01 -7.91 -58.70
C LEU A 198 19.56 -6.65 -59.39
N GLN A 199 20.32 -5.83 -58.66
CA GLN A 199 20.99 -4.66 -59.26
C GLN A 199 21.97 -5.09 -60.34
N LYS A 200 22.79 -6.11 -60.06
CA LYS A 200 23.72 -6.68 -61.04
C LYS A 200 22.98 -7.25 -62.26
N PHE A 201 21.90 -8.01 -62.04
CA PHE A 201 21.05 -8.54 -63.11
C PHE A 201 20.50 -7.41 -63.99
N CYS A 202 20.00 -6.32 -63.41
CA CYS A 202 19.45 -5.19 -64.16
C CYS A 202 20.50 -4.49 -65.02
N LEU A 203 21.74 -4.36 -64.53
CA LEU A 203 22.84 -3.78 -65.28
C LEU A 203 23.20 -4.65 -66.50
N GLU A 204 23.31 -5.96 -66.31
CA GLU A 204 23.59 -6.92 -67.40
C GLU A 204 22.44 -6.96 -68.42
N TYR A 205 21.18 -6.98 -67.96
CA TYR A 205 19.99 -6.90 -68.80
C TYR A 205 19.99 -5.67 -69.69
N ASN A 206 20.19 -4.47 -69.12
CA ASN A 206 20.18 -3.23 -69.88
C ASN A 206 21.29 -3.19 -70.93
N GLY A 207 22.50 -3.64 -70.57
CA GLY A 207 23.62 -3.73 -71.50
C GLY A 207 23.35 -4.69 -72.66
N LEU A 208 22.73 -5.84 -72.38
CA LEU A 208 22.43 -6.84 -73.38
C LEU A 208 21.29 -6.42 -74.31
N VAL A 209 20.20 -5.87 -73.76
CA VAL A 209 19.06 -5.37 -74.54
C VAL A 209 19.48 -4.23 -75.47
N ALA A 210 20.37 -3.35 -75.03
CA ALA A 210 20.92 -2.26 -75.85
C ALA A 210 21.80 -2.78 -77.01
N LYS A 211 22.55 -3.88 -76.80
CA LYS A 211 23.32 -4.53 -77.87
C LYS A 211 22.40 -5.20 -78.88
N ILE A 212 21.38 -5.92 -78.42
CA ILE A 212 20.40 -6.57 -79.30
C ILE A 212 19.60 -5.54 -80.11
N GLY A 213 19.27 -4.38 -79.52
CA GLY A 213 18.52 -3.33 -80.22
C GLY A 213 19.30 -2.60 -81.33
N LYS A 214 20.59 -2.90 -81.51
CA LYS A 214 21.44 -2.36 -82.59
C LYS A 214 21.64 -3.34 -83.76
N LEU A 215 21.14 -4.58 -83.62
CA LEU A 215 21.07 -5.57 -84.69
C LEU A 215 19.83 -5.32 -85.57
#